data_AF-A0A5R9LZT0-F1
#
_entry.id   AF-A0A5R9LZT0-F1
#
_cell.length_a   1.000
_cell.length_b   1.000
_cell.length_c   1.000
_cell.angle_alpha   90.00
_cell.angle_beta   90.00
_cell.angle_gamma   90.00
#
_symmetry.space_group_name_H-M   'P 1'
#
loop_
_entity.id
_entity.type
_entity.pdbx_description
1 polymer ?
#
loop_
_entity_poly.entity_id
_entity_poly.type
_entity_poly.pdbx_seq_one_letter_code
_entity_poly.pdbx_strand_id
1 'polypeptide(L)'
;MENLSPSAGSSAPSASSRATRKLSARRRAEVVAVLLFSGGPIFESSIPLSVFGIDRQDAGVPRYRLLVCAGEDGPLRTTGGLELSAPYGLEALSRAGTVVVPAWRSISQPPPPEALDALRRAHEEGARIIGLCTGAFVLAAAGLLDGRPATTHWMYAPTLAKRYPSVHVDPRELFVDDGDVLTSAGTAAGIDLCLHVVRTDHGAEAANALARRLVVPPRRSDWPSSQRHLDRSLPEEIGGDPLAEVVAWALEHLHEQFDVEALAARAYMSRRTFDRRFRSLTGSAPLQWLITQRVLQAQRLLETSDFSVDEVAGRCGFRSPVALRGHFRRQLGSSPASYRAAYRARRPQDDPERPPAPAEHLPPRRGTPQLLTVPGKPDSDVYAPRVPEQSRMDGSDGIIRGRLRADRIARGRNPAMPGPRDRPLG
;
A
#
# COMPACT_ATOMS: atom_id res chain seq x y z
N MET A 1 -0.98 46.39 -63.31
CA MET A 1 -2.02 46.75 -62.33
C MET A 1 -2.48 45.48 -61.66
N GLU A 2 -2.50 45.53 -60.33
CA GLU A 2 -3.19 44.68 -59.35
C GLU A 2 -2.68 43.30 -58.92
N ASN A 3 -2.56 43.24 -57.58
CA ASN A 3 -2.24 42.18 -56.64
C ASN A 3 -3.29 41.05 -56.60
N LEU A 4 -2.91 39.87 -56.07
CA LEU A 4 -3.42 39.35 -54.77
C LEU A 4 -2.80 37.98 -54.40
N SER A 5 -2.54 37.85 -53.10
CA SER A 5 -1.82 36.80 -52.37
C SER A 5 -2.44 35.38 -52.42
N PRO A 6 -1.67 34.31 -52.12
CA PRO A 6 -2.21 32.97 -51.95
C PRO A 6 -2.74 32.72 -50.53
N SER A 7 -3.87 32.01 -50.49
CA SER A 7 -4.67 31.60 -49.33
C SER A 7 -4.05 30.43 -48.56
N ALA A 8 -4.21 30.47 -47.23
CA ALA A 8 -3.86 29.42 -46.29
C ALA A 8 -4.76 28.18 -46.44
N GLY A 9 -4.15 27.02 -46.68
CA GLY A 9 -4.82 25.72 -46.66
C GLY A 9 -4.98 25.18 -45.24
N SER A 10 -6.21 25.21 -44.73
CA SER A 10 -6.64 24.49 -43.53
C SER A 10 -6.96 23.04 -43.90
N SER A 11 -6.12 22.10 -43.50
CA SER A 11 -6.40 20.66 -43.62
C SER A 11 -7.04 20.15 -42.33
N ALA A 12 -8.36 20.00 -42.33
CA ALA A 12 -9.10 19.33 -41.27
C ALA A 12 -8.81 17.81 -41.29
N PRO A 13 -8.57 17.15 -40.15
CA PRO A 13 -8.37 15.71 -40.11
C PRO A 13 -9.72 14.96 -40.23
N SER A 14 -9.69 13.89 -41.01
CA SER A 14 -10.81 13.05 -41.44
C SER A 14 -11.62 12.41 -40.30
N ALA A 15 -12.95 12.46 -40.43
CA ALA A 15 -13.96 11.96 -39.49
C ALA A 15 -14.04 10.42 -39.32
N SER A 16 -13.06 9.65 -39.80
CA SER A 16 -13.15 8.18 -39.85
C SER A 16 -12.45 7.45 -38.69
N SER A 17 -11.57 8.09 -37.91
CA SER A 17 -10.87 7.42 -36.78
C SER A 17 -11.60 7.55 -35.42
N ARG A 18 -12.80 8.15 -35.40
CA ARG A 18 -13.53 8.51 -34.17
C ARG A 18 -14.68 7.55 -33.81
N ALA A 19 -14.92 6.51 -34.62
CA ALA A 19 -16.14 5.72 -34.61
C ALA A 19 -15.99 4.25 -34.16
N THR A 20 -15.00 3.94 -33.30
CA THR A 20 -14.93 2.63 -32.61
C THR A 20 -14.68 2.77 -31.11
N ARG A 21 -15.26 3.80 -30.50
CA ARG A 21 -15.46 3.83 -29.04
C ARG A 21 -16.53 2.79 -28.73
N LYS A 22 -16.12 1.58 -28.34
CA LYS A 22 -17.02 0.56 -27.78
C LYS A 22 -17.77 1.19 -26.61
N LEU A 23 -19.04 1.55 -26.84
CA LEU A 23 -20.02 1.89 -25.82
C LEU A 23 -20.50 0.60 -25.17
N SER A 24 -19.62 -0.14 -24.49
CA SER A 24 -20.09 -0.98 -23.40
C SER A 24 -20.65 -0.03 -22.36
N ALA A 25 -21.90 -0.21 -21.92
CA ALA A 25 -22.53 0.64 -20.93
C ALA A 25 -21.56 0.83 -19.75
N ARG A 26 -20.98 2.03 -19.64
CA ARG A 26 -19.86 2.28 -18.72
C ARG A 26 -20.38 2.01 -17.32
N ARG A 27 -19.81 1.01 -16.65
CA ARG A 27 -20.20 0.66 -15.28
C ARG A 27 -20.11 1.90 -14.40
N ARG A 28 -20.98 1.99 -13.40
CA ARG A 28 -21.03 3.14 -12.47
C ARG A 28 -19.69 3.27 -11.76
N ALA A 29 -18.92 4.30 -12.09
CA ALA A 29 -17.59 4.55 -11.55
C ALA A 29 -17.61 4.68 -10.01
N GLU A 30 -18.74 5.09 -9.46
CA GLU A 30 -18.99 5.28 -8.03
C GLU A 30 -19.10 3.97 -7.25
N VAL A 31 -19.26 2.82 -7.93
CA VAL A 31 -19.16 1.51 -7.29
C VAL A 31 -17.71 1.04 -7.39
N VAL A 32 -17.00 1.09 -6.26
CA VAL A 32 -15.58 0.78 -6.15
C VAL A 32 -15.41 -0.56 -5.46
N ALA A 33 -14.80 -1.53 -6.12
CA ALA A 33 -14.31 -2.75 -5.48
C ALA A 33 -12.85 -2.58 -5.06
N VAL A 34 -12.50 -3.02 -3.86
CA VAL A 34 -11.11 -3.10 -3.39
C VAL A 34 -10.76 -4.56 -3.19
N LEU A 35 -9.85 -5.07 -4.01
CA LEU A 35 -9.42 -6.46 -3.99
C LEU A 35 -8.23 -6.64 -3.05
N LEU A 36 -8.48 -7.22 -1.88
CA LEU A 36 -7.47 -7.44 -0.84
C LEU A 36 -6.93 -8.87 -0.86
N PHE A 37 -5.66 -9.01 -0.51
CA PHE A 37 -4.97 -10.29 -0.41
C PHE A 37 -4.28 -10.44 0.94
N SER A 38 -4.18 -11.67 1.41
CA SER A 38 -3.41 -12.02 2.60
C SER A 38 -1.92 -11.79 2.33
N GLY A 39 -1.17 -11.34 3.32
CA GLY A 39 0.20 -10.85 3.21
C GLY A 39 0.34 -9.46 2.59
N GLY A 40 -0.75 -8.75 2.30
CA GLY A 40 -0.71 -7.38 1.78
C GLY A 40 -0.26 -6.36 2.84
N PRO A 41 0.54 -5.35 2.46
CA PRO A 41 0.79 -4.17 3.30
C PRO A 41 -0.49 -3.44 3.70
N ILE A 42 -0.66 -3.20 5.01
CA ILE A 42 -1.87 -2.56 5.55
C ILE A 42 -2.02 -1.11 5.06
N PHE A 43 -0.92 -0.37 4.93
CA PHE A 43 -0.98 1.04 4.57
C PHE A 43 -1.63 1.24 3.20
N GLU A 44 -1.09 0.61 2.16
CA GLU A 44 -1.65 0.68 0.80
C GLU A 44 -3.07 0.12 0.73
N SER A 45 -3.37 -0.92 1.51
CA SER A 45 -4.72 -1.49 1.60
C SER A 45 -5.71 -0.49 2.21
N SER A 46 -5.28 0.32 3.17
CA SER A 46 -6.13 1.29 3.88
C SER A 46 -6.46 2.55 3.06
N ILE A 47 -5.66 2.87 2.03
CA ILE A 47 -5.82 4.07 1.21
C ILE A 47 -7.18 4.10 0.50
N PRO A 48 -7.53 3.12 -0.36
CA PRO A 48 -8.81 3.15 -1.07
C PRO A 48 -9.99 2.99 -0.10
N LEU A 49 -9.83 2.29 1.01
CA LEU A 49 -10.85 2.20 2.06
C LEU A 49 -11.12 3.58 2.69
N SER A 50 -10.07 4.34 2.96
CA SER A 50 -10.16 5.67 3.55
C SER A 50 -10.71 6.71 2.56
N VAL A 51 -10.37 6.59 1.28
CA VAL A 51 -10.79 7.53 0.23
C VAL A 51 -12.23 7.25 -0.21
N PHE A 52 -12.57 6.00 -0.52
CA PHE A 52 -13.87 5.63 -1.12
C PHE A 52 -14.87 5.06 -0.11
N GLY A 53 -14.44 4.64 1.09
CA GLY A 53 -15.31 3.96 2.06
C GLY A 53 -15.94 4.86 3.13
N ILE A 54 -15.31 6.01 3.44
CA ILE A 54 -15.80 6.92 4.48
C ILE A 54 -16.73 7.95 3.84
N ASP A 55 -17.96 8.03 4.36
CA ASP A 55 -18.94 9.03 3.96
C ASP A 55 -18.47 10.44 4.36
N ARG A 56 -18.42 11.34 3.38
CA ARG A 56 -17.99 12.73 3.51
C ARG A 56 -18.92 13.69 2.77
N GLN A 57 -20.20 13.32 2.64
CA GLN A 57 -21.20 14.19 2.01
C GLN A 57 -21.37 15.51 2.79
N ASP A 58 -21.15 15.51 4.11
CA ASP A 58 -21.09 16.70 4.96
C ASP A 58 -20.04 17.72 4.51
N ALA A 59 -18.97 17.25 3.86
CA ALA A 59 -17.87 18.05 3.33
C ALA A 59 -18.01 18.35 1.83
N GLY A 60 -19.14 17.99 1.20
CA GLY A 60 -19.37 18.19 -0.23
C GLY A 60 -18.70 17.13 -1.13
N VAL A 61 -18.28 15.99 -0.58
CA VAL A 61 -17.73 14.88 -1.38
C VAL A 61 -18.85 13.88 -1.69
N PRO A 62 -19.19 13.64 -2.98
CA PRO A 62 -20.19 12.64 -3.33
C PRO A 62 -19.80 11.24 -2.85
N ARG A 63 -20.80 10.43 -2.50
CA ARG A 63 -20.60 9.13 -1.88
C ARG A 63 -20.25 8.06 -2.92
N TYR A 64 -19.18 7.32 -2.65
CA TYR A 64 -18.88 6.06 -3.31
C TYR A 64 -19.56 4.89 -2.59
N ARG A 65 -19.90 3.85 -3.36
CA ARG A 65 -20.30 2.55 -2.82
C ARG A 65 -19.08 1.62 -2.84
N LEU A 66 -18.54 1.32 -1.68
CA LEU A 66 -17.37 0.45 -1.53
C LEU A 66 -17.76 -1.03 -1.39
N LEU A 67 -17.11 -1.89 -2.16
CA LEU A 67 -17.17 -3.34 -2.06
C LEU A 67 -15.77 -3.87 -1.70
N VAL A 68 -15.55 -4.21 -0.43
CA VAL A 68 -14.26 -4.78 0.00
C VAL A 68 -14.27 -6.28 -0.28
N CYS A 69 -13.41 -6.73 -1.18
CA CYS A 69 -13.42 -8.07 -1.75
C CYS A 69 -12.17 -8.86 -1.30
N ALA A 70 -12.35 -10.09 -0.84
CA ALA A 70 -11.25 -11.02 -0.64
C ALA A 70 -10.82 -11.62 -1.99
N GLY A 71 -9.52 -11.61 -2.25
CA GLY A 71 -8.92 -12.26 -3.42
C GLY A 71 -8.48 -13.70 -3.18
N GLU A 72 -8.68 -14.22 -1.97
CA GLU A 72 -8.38 -15.59 -1.55
C GLU A 72 -9.25 -15.97 -0.35
N ASP A 73 -9.40 -17.27 -0.12
CA ASP A 73 -10.26 -17.80 0.94
C ASP A 73 -9.68 -17.55 2.34
N GLY A 74 -10.60 -17.38 3.30
CA GLY A 74 -10.29 -17.24 4.72
C GLY A 74 -9.89 -15.82 5.15
N PRO A 75 -9.49 -15.65 6.41
CA PRO A 75 -9.12 -14.34 6.94
C PRO A 75 -7.81 -13.84 6.32
N LEU A 76 -7.81 -12.58 5.89
CA LEU A 76 -6.65 -11.95 5.26
C LEU A 76 -5.72 -11.41 6.35
N ARG A 77 -4.47 -11.89 6.39
CA ARG A 77 -3.47 -11.40 7.37
C ARG A 77 -2.60 -10.33 6.74
N THR A 78 -2.49 -9.16 7.34
CA THR A 78 -1.58 -8.11 6.84
C THR A 78 -0.15 -8.36 7.29
N THR A 79 0.83 -7.73 6.61
CA THR A 79 2.24 -7.77 7.04
C THR A 79 2.48 -7.18 8.44
N GLY A 80 1.55 -6.37 8.95
CA GLY A 80 1.57 -5.81 10.30
C GLY A 80 0.96 -6.72 11.37
N GLY A 81 0.56 -7.96 11.04
CA GLY A 81 -0.02 -8.91 11.98
C GLY A 81 -1.51 -8.74 12.27
N LEU A 82 -2.19 -7.79 11.61
CA LEU A 82 -3.64 -7.65 11.69
C LEU A 82 -4.36 -8.69 10.84
N GLU A 83 -5.51 -9.15 11.32
CA GLU A 83 -6.41 -10.05 10.60
C GLU A 83 -7.62 -9.24 10.11
N LEU A 84 -7.93 -9.34 8.82
CA LEU A 84 -9.02 -8.62 8.15
C LEU A 84 -10.03 -9.63 7.60
N SER A 85 -11.31 -9.29 7.67
CA SER A 85 -12.38 -10.00 6.98
C SER A 85 -12.96 -9.07 5.90
N ALA A 86 -13.08 -9.57 4.67
CA ALA A 86 -13.72 -8.86 3.57
C ALA A 86 -15.10 -9.49 3.31
N PRO A 87 -16.17 -8.69 3.27
CA PRO A 87 -17.54 -9.21 3.18
C PRO A 87 -17.95 -9.73 1.79
N TYR A 88 -17.12 -9.54 0.77
CA TYR A 88 -17.41 -9.96 -0.61
C TYR A 88 -16.26 -10.81 -1.17
N GLY A 89 -16.55 -11.70 -2.12
CA GLY A 89 -15.54 -12.43 -2.88
C GLY A 89 -15.27 -11.82 -4.25
N LEU A 90 -14.62 -12.60 -5.12
CA LEU A 90 -14.25 -12.19 -6.48
C LEU A 90 -15.47 -11.85 -7.36
N GLU A 91 -16.63 -12.45 -7.08
CA GLU A 91 -17.88 -12.22 -7.81
C GLU A 91 -18.34 -10.75 -7.75
N ALA A 92 -17.98 -10.02 -6.69
CA ALA A 92 -18.38 -8.63 -6.52
C ALA A 92 -17.66 -7.67 -7.49
N LEU A 93 -16.54 -8.07 -8.11
CA LEU A 93 -15.84 -7.27 -9.12
C LEU A 93 -16.74 -7.01 -10.34
N SER A 94 -17.65 -7.94 -10.66
CA SER A 94 -18.66 -7.77 -11.74
C SER A 94 -19.64 -6.61 -11.50
N ARG A 95 -19.73 -6.10 -10.27
CA ARG A 95 -20.67 -5.02 -9.90
C ARG A 95 -20.01 -3.66 -9.88
N ALA A 96 -18.68 -3.61 -9.94
CA ALA A 96 -17.90 -2.38 -9.76
C ALA A 96 -17.55 -1.72 -11.09
N GLY A 97 -17.68 -0.39 -11.15
CA GLY A 97 -17.14 0.40 -12.26
C GLY A 97 -15.69 0.78 -12.07
N THR A 98 -15.17 0.68 -10.85
CA THR A 98 -13.74 0.83 -10.54
C THR A 98 -13.28 -0.33 -9.67
N VAL A 99 -12.20 -1.01 -10.04
CA VAL A 99 -11.56 -2.05 -9.22
C VAL A 99 -10.18 -1.56 -8.81
N VAL A 100 -9.91 -1.49 -7.51
CA VAL A 100 -8.61 -1.13 -6.96
C VAL A 100 -7.93 -2.38 -6.41
N VAL A 101 -6.72 -2.64 -6.88
CA VAL A 101 -5.81 -3.67 -6.38
C VAL A 101 -4.70 -2.96 -5.60
N PRO A 102 -4.72 -3.00 -4.26
CA PRO A 102 -3.65 -2.45 -3.44
C PRO A 102 -2.34 -3.23 -3.56
N ALA A 103 -1.42 -3.00 -2.63
CA ALA A 103 -0.13 -3.67 -2.63
C ALA A 103 -0.26 -5.21 -2.52
N TRP A 104 0.49 -5.89 -3.38
CA TRP A 104 0.65 -7.34 -3.42
C TRP A 104 1.77 -7.81 -2.50
N ARG A 105 1.57 -8.99 -1.91
CA ARG A 105 2.40 -9.58 -0.84
C ARG A 105 3.82 -9.98 -1.23
N SER A 106 4.08 -10.22 -2.51
CA SER A 106 5.39 -10.67 -2.98
C SER A 106 5.53 -10.50 -4.49
N ILE A 107 6.51 -9.69 -4.92
CA ILE A 107 6.83 -9.48 -6.34
C ILE A 107 7.35 -10.73 -7.05
N SER A 108 7.78 -11.76 -6.31
CA SER A 108 8.26 -13.03 -6.85
C SER A 108 7.14 -14.06 -7.02
N GLN A 109 6.04 -13.96 -6.27
CA GLN A 109 4.94 -14.92 -6.31
C GLN A 109 3.83 -14.50 -7.28
N PRO A 110 3.32 -15.42 -8.11
CA PRO A 110 2.18 -15.14 -8.97
C PRO A 110 0.91 -14.92 -8.11
N PRO A 111 0.03 -13.98 -8.51
CA PRO A 111 -1.29 -13.86 -7.91
C PRO A 111 -2.19 -15.07 -8.25
N PRO A 112 -3.26 -15.33 -7.46
CA PRO A 112 -4.17 -16.43 -7.73
C PRO A 112 -4.81 -16.32 -9.12
N PRO A 113 -4.84 -17.39 -9.94
CA PRO A 113 -5.39 -17.34 -11.30
C PRO A 113 -6.83 -16.83 -11.36
N GLU A 114 -7.67 -17.25 -10.42
CA GLU A 114 -9.08 -16.83 -10.35
C GLU A 114 -9.24 -15.32 -10.17
N ALA A 115 -8.35 -14.70 -9.38
CA ALA A 115 -8.33 -13.26 -9.18
C ALA A 115 -7.88 -12.52 -10.47
N LEU A 116 -6.90 -13.07 -11.19
CA LEU A 116 -6.47 -12.53 -12.48
C LEU A 116 -7.61 -12.60 -13.51
N ASP A 117 -8.31 -13.74 -13.58
CA ASP A 117 -9.46 -13.91 -14.48
C ASP A 117 -10.61 -12.96 -14.12
N ALA A 118 -10.88 -12.77 -12.83
CA ALA A 118 -11.90 -11.82 -12.38
C ALA A 118 -11.56 -10.37 -12.73
N LEU A 119 -10.28 -9.98 -12.64
CA LEU A 119 -9.80 -8.67 -13.07
C LEU A 119 -9.95 -8.46 -14.58
N ARG A 120 -9.56 -9.45 -15.38
CA ARG A 120 -9.73 -9.39 -16.85
C ARG A 120 -11.19 -9.25 -17.24
N ARG A 121 -12.07 -10.08 -16.68
CA ARG A 121 -13.52 -9.99 -16.91
C ARG A 121 -14.08 -8.61 -16.54
N ALA A 122 -13.73 -8.10 -15.36
CA ALA A 122 -14.20 -6.78 -14.93
C ALA A 122 -13.75 -5.67 -15.90
N HIS A 123 -12.50 -5.74 -16.39
CA HIS A 123 -11.96 -4.80 -17.38
C HIS A 123 -12.66 -4.91 -18.73
N GLU A 124 -12.83 -6.13 -19.25
CA GLU A 124 -13.56 -6.41 -20.51
C GLU A 124 -15.01 -5.89 -20.46
N GLU A 125 -15.64 -5.95 -19.29
CA GLU A 125 -16.99 -5.45 -19.04
C GLU A 125 -17.04 -3.93 -18.77
N GLY A 126 -15.90 -3.24 -18.89
CA GLY A 126 -15.79 -1.78 -18.88
C GLY A 126 -15.49 -1.15 -17.52
N ALA A 127 -14.98 -1.92 -16.55
CA ALA A 127 -14.48 -1.36 -15.28
C ALA A 127 -13.10 -0.72 -15.46
N ARG A 128 -12.88 0.41 -14.80
CA ARG A 128 -11.55 1.00 -14.61
C ARG A 128 -10.76 0.15 -13.61
N ILE A 129 -9.53 -0.24 -13.92
CA ILE A 129 -8.68 -1.04 -13.02
C ILE A 129 -7.51 -0.21 -12.50
N ILE A 130 -7.26 -0.25 -11.19
CA ILE A 130 -6.25 0.57 -10.53
C ILE A 130 -5.28 -0.31 -9.75
N GLY A 131 -3.98 -0.19 -10.01
CA GLY A 131 -2.92 -0.86 -9.24
C GLY A 131 -2.17 0.12 -8.34
N LEU A 132 -2.19 -0.08 -7.02
CA LEU A 132 -1.40 0.73 -6.09
C LEU A 132 -0.12 0.01 -5.69
N CYS A 133 1.03 0.68 -5.75
CA CYS A 133 2.32 0.10 -5.35
C CYS A 133 2.59 -1.20 -6.13
N THR A 134 2.87 -2.29 -5.43
CA THR A 134 3.07 -3.63 -6.00
C THR A 134 1.78 -4.24 -6.58
N GLY A 135 0.61 -3.62 -6.44
CA GLY A 135 -0.60 -3.99 -7.16
C GLY A 135 -0.43 -3.95 -8.69
N ALA A 136 0.51 -3.15 -9.19
CA ALA A 136 0.92 -3.16 -10.60
C ALA A 136 1.42 -4.53 -11.07
N PHE A 137 2.05 -5.33 -10.21
CA PHE A 137 2.46 -6.71 -10.56
C PHE A 137 1.27 -7.64 -10.77
N VAL A 138 0.15 -7.38 -10.09
CA VAL A 138 -1.08 -8.16 -10.26
C VAL A 138 -1.74 -7.80 -11.60
N LEU A 139 -1.80 -6.52 -11.92
CA LEU A 139 -2.30 -6.05 -13.22
C LEU A 139 -1.42 -6.54 -14.37
N ALA A 140 -0.09 -6.53 -14.22
CA ALA A 140 0.84 -7.08 -15.20
C ALA A 140 0.65 -8.59 -15.37
N ALA A 141 0.52 -9.35 -14.28
CA ALA A 141 0.22 -10.78 -14.33
C ALA A 141 -1.14 -11.09 -14.98
N ALA A 142 -2.09 -10.17 -14.91
CA ALA A 142 -3.37 -10.28 -15.60
C ALA A 142 -3.28 -9.92 -17.10
N GLY A 143 -2.14 -9.42 -17.60
CA GLY A 143 -1.98 -8.93 -18.97
C GLY A 143 -2.61 -7.54 -19.20
N LEU A 144 -3.09 -6.88 -18.14
CA LEU A 144 -3.80 -5.60 -18.23
C LEU A 144 -2.87 -4.41 -18.48
N LEU A 145 -1.56 -4.60 -18.40
CA LEU A 145 -0.52 -3.59 -18.63
C LEU A 145 0.28 -3.82 -19.92
N ASP A 146 -0.03 -4.85 -20.70
CA ASP A 146 0.73 -5.19 -21.91
C ASP A 146 0.65 -4.06 -22.95
N GLY A 147 1.80 -3.49 -23.32
CA GLY A 147 1.93 -2.37 -24.24
C GLY A 147 1.59 -0.99 -23.64
N ARG A 148 1.35 -0.90 -22.33
CA ARG A 148 0.81 0.30 -21.68
C ARG A 148 1.83 0.99 -20.78
N PRO A 149 1.73 2.32 -20.60
CA PRO A 149 2.50 3.02 -19.59
C PRO A 149 2.01 2.62 -18.20
N ALA A 150 2.95 2.38 -17.28
CA ALA A 150 2.64 2.03 -15.90
C ALA A 150 3.73 2.54 -14.96
N THR A 151 3.39 2.68 -13.69
CA THR A 151 4.36 2.89 -12.62
C THR A 151 4.10 1.93 -11.47
N THR A 152 5.11 1.75 -10.63
CA THR A 152 5.02 1.00 -9.37
C THR A 152 5.99 1.64 -8.40
N HIS A 153 6.05 1.14 -7.18
CA HIS A 153 7.04 1.64 -6.22
C HIS A 153 8.43 1.53 -6.82
N TRP A 154 9.18 2.65 -6.81
CA TRP A 154 10.42 2.81 -7.56
C TRP A 154 11.43 1.68 -7.29
N MET A 155 11.47 1.15 -6.07
CA MET A 155 12.28 -0.02 -5.67
C MET A 155 12.02 -1.27 -6.51
N TYR A 156 10.79 -1.46 -6.96
CA TYR A 156 10.32 -2.64 -7.68
C TYR A 156 10.12 -2.38 -9.16
N ALA A 157 10.26 -1.15 -9.63
CA ALA A 157 10.11 -0.80 -11.04
C ALA A 157 11.08 -1.55 -11.96
N PRO A 158 12.38 -1.72 -11.63
CA PRO A 158 13.27 -2.56 -12.44
C PRO A 158 12.80 -4.02 -12.53
N THR A 159 12.30 -4.58 -11.42
CA THR A 159 11.77 -5.95 -11.41
C THR A 159 10.51 -6.09 -12.25
N LEU A 160 9.61 -5.10 -12.18
CA LEU A 160 8.39 -5.09 -12.99
C LEU A 160 8.75 -5.07 -14.48
N ALA A 161 9.64 -4.16 -14.90
CA ALA A 161 10.09 -4.03 -16.28
C ALA A 161 10.79 -5.31 -16.78
N LYS A 162 11.65 -5.91 -15.94
CA LYS A 162 12.35 -7.16 -16.28
C LYS A 162 11.39 -8.34 -16.44
N ARG A 163 10.41 -8.46 -15.54
CA ARG A 163 9.49 -9.61 -15.51
C ARG A 163 8.37 -9.51 -16.56
N TYR A 164 7.96 -8.28 -16.89
CA TYR A 164 6.90 -7.99 -17.86
C TYR A 164 7.43 -6.99 -18.90
N PRO A 165 8.23 -7.45 -19.88
CA PRO A 165 8.93 -6.58 -20.82
C PRO A 165 8.00 -5.85 -21.80
N SER A 166 6.74 -6.28 -21.92
CA SER A 166 5.67 -5.60 -22.66
C SER A 166 5.19 -4.32 -21.97
N VAL A 167 5.47 -4.12 -20.67
CA VAL A 167 4.98 -2.98 -19.90
C VAL A 167 5.96 -1.81 -20.00
N HIS A 168 5.46 -0.63 -20.37
CA HIS A 168 6.25 0.60 -20.38
C HIS A 168 6.30 1.20 -18.97
N VAL A 169 7.19 0.69 -18.12
CA VAL A 169 7.33 1.17 -16.74
C VAL A 169 7.93 2.60 -16.75
N ASP A 170 7.51 3.49 -15.84
CA ASP A 170 8.23 4.73 -15.48
C ASP A 170 8.27 4.89 -13.94
N PRO A 171 9.45 4.77 -13.28
CA PRO A 171 9.59 4.87 -11.83
C PRO A 171 9.52 6.31 -11.28
N ARG A 172 9.47 7.32 -12.15
CA ARG A 172 9.57 8.75 -11.78
C ARG A 172 8.22 9.43 -11.71
N GLU A 173 7.15 8.72 -12.05
CA GLU A 173 5.79 9.22 -11.90
C GLU A 173 5.18 8.80 -10.57
N LEU A 174 4.47 9.73 -9.92
CA LEU A 174 3.69 9.39 -8.72
C LEU A 174 2.57 8.42 -9.09
N PHE A 175 1.93 8.67 -10.22
CA PHE A 175 0.97 7.77 -10.82
C PHE A 175 0.90 7.99 -12.33
N VAL A 176 0.48 6.95 -13.03
CA VAL A 176 0.19 6.95 -14.46
C VAL A 176 -1.31 6.71 -14.63
N ASP A 177 -1.95 7.57 -15.42
CA ASP A 177 -3.34 7.40 -15.85
C ASP A 177 -3.36 7.13 -17.35
N ASP A 178 -3.74 5.90 -17.72
CA ASP A 178 -3.91 5.47 -19.11
C ASP A 178 -5.40 5.24 -19.44
N GLY A 179 -6.29 6.01 -18.80
CA GLY A 179 -7.72 6.06 -19.05
C GLY A 179 -8.51 4.99 -18.29
N ASP A 180 -8.44 3.73 -18.75
CA ASP A 180 -9.16 2.61 -18.14
C ASP A 180 -8.28 1.76 -17.20
N VAL A 181 -6.96 1.94 -17.23
CA VAL A 181 -6.04 1.38 -16.24
C VAL A 181 -5.11 2.46 -15.70
N LEU A 182 -4.97 2.48 -14.39
CA LEU A 182 -4.15 3.46 -13.68
C LEU A 182 -3.23 2.74 -12.69
N THR A 183 -2.04 3.29 -12.47
CA THR A 183 -1.06 2.71 -11.53
C THR A 183 -0.35 3.80 -10.73
N SER A 184 0.11 3.49 -9.51
CA SER A 184 0.86 4.45 -8.68
C SER A 184 2.11 3.85 -8.05
N ALA A 185 3.07 4.73 -7.74
CA ALA A 185 4.31 4.41 -7.04
C ALA A 185 4.12 3.93 -5.58
N GLY A 186 2.88 3.83 -5.09
CA GLY A 186 2.58 3.32 -3.77
C GLY A 186 2.78 4.32 -2.63
N THR A 187 2.57 3.85 -1.39
CA THR A 187 2.60 4.67 -0.18
C THR A 187 1.79 5.96 -0.36
N ALA A 188 2.37 7.15 -0.20
CA ALA A 188 1.62 8.40 -0.31
C ALA A 188 1.13 8.67 -1.75
N ALA A 189 1.78 8.11 -2.78
CA ALA A 189 1.35 8.27 -4.17
C ALA A 189 0.04 7.53 -4.48
N GLY A 190 -0.31 6.51 -3.69
CA GLY A 190 -1.63 5.88 -3.76
C GLY A 190 -2.75 6.84 -3.36
N ILE A 191 -2.50 7.74 -2.40
CA ILE A 191 -3.45 8.78 -2.01
C ILE A 191 -3.62 9.78 -3.15
N ASP A 192 -2.52 10.20 -3.78
CA ASP A 192 -2.56 11.12 -4.92
C ASP A 192 -3.39 10.56 -6.08
N LEU A 193 -3.19 9.27 -6.42
CA LEU A 193 -3.96 8.61 -7.47
C LEU A 193 -5.45 8.49 -7.10
N CYS A 194 -5.77 8.15 -5.85
CA CYS A 194 -7.17 8.08 -5.42
C CYS A 194 -7.84 9.47 -5.43
N LEU A 195 -7.12 10.54 -5.07
CA LEU A 195 -7.62 11.93 -5.19
C LEU A 195 -7.81 12.35 -6.65
N HIS A 196 -6.92 11.91 -7.54
CA HIS A 196 -7.05 12.12 -8.98
C HIS A 196 -8.30 11.44 -9.55
N VAL A 197 -8.60 10.22 -9.09
CA VAL A 197 -9.86 9.52 -9.42
C VAL A 197 -11.08 10.32 -8.96
N VAL A 198 -11.09 10.76 -7.70
CA VAL A 198 -12.20 11.57 -7.16
C VAL A 198 -12.37 12.87 -7.95
N ARG A 199 -11.27 13.50 -8.37
CA ARG A 199 -11.30 14.69 -9.22
C ARG A 199 -11.91 14.41 -10.59
N THR A 200 -11.57 13.28 -11.18
CA THR A 200 -12.05 12.88 -12.51
C THR A 200 -13.55 12.58 -12.46
N ASP A 201 -13.99 11.91 -11.40
CA ASP A 201 -15.38 11.44 -11.29
C ASP A 201 -16.33 12.52 -10.72
N HIS A 202 -15.84 13.41 -9.85
CA HIS A 202 -16.67 14.38 -9.10
C HIS A 202 -16.16 15.84 -9.14
N GLY A 203 -15.12 16.11 -9.92
CA GLY A 203 -14.58 17.46 -10.11
C GLY A 203 -13.60 17.90 -9.02
N ALA A 204 -12.98 19.06 -9.26
CA ALA A 204 -11.90 19.58 -8.41
C ALA A 204 -12.36 19.96 -7.00
N GLU A 205 -13.60 20.41 -6.82
CA GLU A 205 -14.13 20.82 -5.52
C GLU A 205 -14.20 19.65 -4.53
N ALA A 206 -14.79 18.53 -4.95
CA ALA A 206 -14.89 17.31 -4.16
C ALA A 206 -13.50 16.76 -3.80
N ALA A 207 -12.58 16.71 -4.77
CA ALA A 207 -11.22 16.26 -4.52
C ALA A 207 -10.45 17.16 -3.53
N ASN A 208 -10.63 18.48 -3.62
CA ASN A 208 -10.01 19.43 -2.69
C ASN A 208 -10.61 19.32 -1.28
N ALA A 209 -11.92 19.10 -1.16
CA ALA A 209 -12.57 18.84 0.12
C ALA A 209 -12.05 17.57 0.79
N LEU A 210 -11.91 16.49 0.02
CA LEU A 210 -11.32 15.25 0.50
C LEU A 210 -9.85 15.43 0.91
N ALA A 211 -9.03 16.10 0.09
CA ALA A 211 -7.62 16.36 0.39
C ALA A 211 -7.43 17.13 1.72
N ARG A 212 -8.28 18.14 1.99
CA ARG A 212 -8.28 18.88 3.26
C ARG A 212 -8.56 17.98 4.46
N ARG A 213 -9.53 17.05 4.34
CA ARG A 213 -9.86 16.10 5.42
C ARG A 213 -8.77 15.06 5.65
N LEU A 214 -8.02 14.70 4.61
CA LEU A 214 -6.87 13.80 4.71
C LEU A 214 -5.57 14.51 5.12
N VAL A 215 -5.58 15.85 5.23
CA VAL A 215 -4.41 16.69 5.55
C VAL A 215 -3.26 16.43 4.56
N VAL A 216 -3.60 16.33 3.27
CA VAL A 216 -2.63 16.13 2.20
C VAL A 216 -2.69 17.28 1.19
N PRO A 217 -1.59 17.59 0.49
CA PRO A 217 -1.61 18.56 -0.60
C PRO A 217 -2.57 18.12 -1.70
N PRO A 218 -3.43 19.01 -2.22
CA PRO A 218 -4.42 18.64 -3.23
C PRO A 218 -3.81 18.29 -4.60
N ARG A 219 -2.58 18.73 -4.90
CA ARG A 219 -1.93 18.57 -6.22
C ARG A 219 -0.43 18.28 -6.08
N ARG A 220 -0.07 17.19 -5.41
CA ARG A 220 1.35 16.79 -5.27
C ARG A 220 1.99 16.37 -6.60
N SER A 221 1.19 15.84 -7.54
CA SER A 221 1.61 15.52 -8.92
C SER A 221 2.23 16.70 -9.66
N ASP A 222 1.73 17.90 -9.38
CA ASP A 222 2.09 19.11 -10.10
C ASP A 222 3.28 19.81 -9.46
N TRP A 223 3.73 19.29 -8.31
CA TRP A 223 4.92 19.82 -7.68
C TRP A 223 6.11 19.58 -8.60
N PRO A 224 7.06 20.53 -8.63
CA PRO A 224 8.34 20.29 -9.26
C PRO A 224 8.89 18.94 -8.81
N SER A 225 9.49 18.18 -9.71
CA SER A 225 9.95 16.81 -9.43
C SER A 225 10.92 16.71 -8.23
N SER A 226 11.47 17.82 -7.73
CA SER A 226 12.33 17.90 -6.53
C SER A 226 11.55 17.77 -5.24
N GLN A 227 10.28 18.17 -5.26
CA GLN A 227 9.41 18.24 -4.09
C GLN A 227 8.47 17.04 -4.01
N ARG A 228 8.36 16.23 -5.09
CA ARG A 228 7.60 14.97 -5.10
C ARG A 228 8.23 13.85 -4.25
N HIS A 229 9.41 14.08 -3.65
CA HIS A 229 10.16 13.12 -2.82
C HIS A 229 10.36 11.74 -3.48
N LEU A 230 10.37 11.69 -4.82
CA LEU A 230 10.81 10.54 -5.58
C LEU A 230 12.34 10.59 -5.69
N ASP A 231 13.02 9.44 -5.58
CA ASP A 231 14.48 9.40 -5.67
C ASP A 231 14.92 9.81 -7.09
N ARG A 232 15.50 11.01 -7.20
CA ARG A 232 16.01 11.59 -8.46
C ARG A 232 17.33 10.98 -8.91
N SER A 233 17.94 10.12 -8.09
CA SER A 233 19.17 9.40 -8.45
C SER A 233 18.89 8.19 -9.34
N LEU A 234 17.62 7.91 -9.63
CA LEU A 234 17.21 6.85 -10.54
C LEU A 234 17.58 7.25 -11.98
N PRO A 235 18.39 6.45 -12.69
CA PRO A 235 18.75 6.73 -14.08
C PRO A 235 17.52 6.91 -14.98
N GLU A 236 17.66 7.69 -16.06
CA GLU A 236 16.61 7.85 -17.08
C GLU A 236 16.26 6.54 -17.78
N GLU A 237 17.19 5.58 -17.78
CA GLU A 237 17.00 4.21 -18.23
C GLU A 237 16.60 3.30 -17.06
N ILE A 238 15.44 2.67 -17.20
CA ILE A 238 14.88 1.75 -16.19
C ILE A 238 15.59 0.42 -16.31
N GLY A 239 16.51 0.19 -15.38
CA GLY A 239 17.37 -0.99 -15.36
C GLY A 239 18.82 -0.71 -14.98
N GLY A 240 19.07 0.33 -14.15
CA GLY A 240 20.44 0.73 -13.83
C GLY A 240 20.68 1.37 -12.46
N ASP A 241 19.71 1.41 -11.52
CA ASP A 241 20.07 1.75 -10.13
C ASP A 241 20.57 0.47 -9.44
N PRO A 242 21.88 0.34 -9.19
CA PRO A 242 22.44 -0.92 -8.67
C PRO A 242 21.88 -1.26 -7.30
N LEU A 243 21.39 -0.27 -6.55
CA LEU A 243 20.80 -0.50 -5.24
C LEU A 243 19.40 -1.12 -5.33
N ALA A 244 18.53 -0.61 -6.21
CA ALA A 244 17.20 -1.19 -6.44
C ALA A 244 17.30 -2.63 -6.96
N GLU A 245 18.24 -2.89 -7.88
CA GLU A 245 18.50 -4.24 -8.39
C GLU A 245 18.98 -5.20 -7.30
N VAL A 246 19.87 -4.74 -6.41
CA VAL A 246 20.33 -5.54 -5.28
C VAL A 246 19.22 -5.84 -4.29
N VAL A 247 18.33 -4.88 -4.02
CA VAL A 247 17.16 -5.10 -3.15
C VAL A 247 16.22 -6.13 -3.75
N ALA A 248 15.89 -6.00 -5.04
CA ALA A 248 15.07 -6.98 -5.76
C ALA A 248 15.70 -8.37 -5.75
N TRP A 249 16.99 -8.46 -6.09
CA TRP A 249 17.76 -9.70 -6.04
C TRP A 249 17.73 -10.32 -4.63
N ALA A 250 17.95 -9.53 -3.59
CA ALA A 250 17.93 -10.01 -2.21
C ALA A 250 16.57 -10.60 -1.81
N LEU A 251 15.45 -10.04 -2.31
CA LEU A 251 14.10 -10.59 -2.07
C LEU A 251 13.87 -11.93 -2.76
N GLU A 252 14.45 -12.14 -3.93
CA GLU A 252 14.40 -13.42 -4.66
C GLU A 252 15.29 -14.48 -4.00
N HIS A 253 16.41 -14.06 -3.40
CA HIS A 253 17.45 -14.94 -2.86
C HIS A 253 17.45 -14.99 -1.33
N LEU A 254 16.33 -14.67 -0.66
CA LEU A 254 16.26 -14.66 0.82
C LEU A 254 16.67 -16.00 1.48
N HIS A 255 16.56 -17.10 0.73
CA HIS A 255 16.95 -18.45 1.13
C HIS A 255 18.48 -18.66 1.18
N GLU A 256 19.25 -17.81 0.51
CA GLU A 256 20.71 -17.88 0.46
C GLU A 256 21.36 -17.14 1.63
N GLN A 257 22.60 -17.51 1.94
CA GLN A 257 23.42 -16.81 2.93
C GLN A 257 24.36 -15.83 2.24
N PHE A 258 24.03 -14.54 2.33
CA PHE A 258 24.93 -13.44 1.98
C PHE A 258 25.00 -12.44 3.13
N ASP A 259 26.15 -11.79 3.25
CA ASP A 259 26.34 -10.67 4.15
C ASP A 259 26.06 -9.34 3.44
N VAL A 260 26.12 -8.26 4.19
CA VAL A 260 25.82 -6.92 3.67
C VAL A 260 26.99 -6.43 2.80
N GLU A 261 28.22 -6.94 2.99
CA GLU A 261 29.35 -6.74 2.09
C GLU A 261 29.08 -7.28 0.68
N ALA A 262 28.52 -8.48 0.56
CA ALA A 262 28.16 -9.07 -0.73
C ALA A 262 27.10 -8.25 -1.46
N LEU A 263 26.10 -7.73 -0.73
CA LEU A 263 25.10 -6.82 -1.30
C LEU A 263 25.71 -5.50 -1.76
N ALA A 264 26.64 -4.93 -0.96
CA ALA A 264 27.34 -3.72 -1.32
C ALA A 264 28.22 -3.92 -2.57
N ALA A 265 28.93 -5.05 -2.66
CA ALA A 265 29.74 -5.42 -3.81
C ALA A 265 28.87 -5.58 -5.07
N ARG A 266 27.70 -6.22 -4.94
CA ARG A 266 26.73 -6.39 -6.04
C ARG A 266 26.16 -5.06 -6.52
N ALA A 267 26.08 -4.06 -5.65
CA ALA A 267 25.69 -2.69 -6.00
C ALA A 267 26.85 -1.85 -6.55
N TYR A 268 28.07 -2.42 -6.66
CA TYR A 268 29.31 -1.71 -6.98
C TYR A 268 29.58 -0.52 -6.03
N MET A 269 29.25 -0.70 -4.74
CA MET A 269 29.39 0.33 -3.71
C MET A 269 30.30 -0.12 -2.57
N SER A 270 30.99 0.85 -1.98
CA SER A 270 31.62 0.63 -0.67
C SER A 270 30.54 0.38 0.39
N ARG A 271 30.89 -0.38 1.44
CA ARG A 271 29.96 -0.70 2.54
C ARG A 271 29.34 0.55 3.19
N ARG A 272 30.14 1.59 3.42
CA ARG A 272 29.67 2.85 4.01
C ARG A 272 28.62 3.54 3.12
N THR A 273 28.87 3.61 1.82
CA THR A 273 27.94 4.22 0.86
C THR A 273 26.66 3.39 0.75
N PHE A 274 26.80 2.07 0.69
CA PHE A 274 25.69 1.14 0.65
C PHE A 274 24.79 1.29 1.88
N ASP A 275 25.32 1.18 3.10
CA ASP A 275 24.53 1.29 4.34
C ASP A 275 23.76 2.61 4.42
N ARG A 276 24.39 3.73 4.02
CA ARG A 276 23.75 5.05 4.01
C ARG A 276 22.63 5.12 2.99
N ARG A 277 22.89 4.75 1.73
CA ARG A 277 21.87 4.78 0.67
C ARG A 277 20.74 3.81 1.00
N PHE A 278 21.06 2.57 1.40
CA PHE A 278 20.09 1.56 1.78
C PHE A 278 19.18 2.00 2.93
N ARG A 279 19.72 2.67 3.95
CA ARG A 279 18.90 3.22 5.05
C ARG A 279 18.01 4.37 4.59
N SER A 280 18.53 5.26 3.75
CA SER A 280 17.73 6.31 3.12
C SER A 280 16.58 5.72 2.29
N LEU A 281 16.81 4.54 1.72
CA LEU A 281 15.92 3.85 0.80
C LEU A 281 14.83 3.01 1.48
N THR A 282 15.22 2.24 2.50
CA THR A 282 14.38 1.22 3.14
C THR A 282 13.95 1.59 4.56
N GLY A 283 14.37 2.76 5.05
CA GLY A 283 14.13 3.22 6.42
C GLY A 283 14.89 2.43 7.50
N SER A 284 15.68 1.42 7.14
CA SER A 284 16.35 0.53 8.08
C SER A 284 17.75 0.12 7.61
N ALA A 285 18.57 -0.40 8.53
CA ALA A 285 19.88 -0.92 8.17
C ALA A 285 19.74 -2.24 7.37
N PRO A 286 20.62 -2.52 6.39
CA PRO A 286 20.44 -3.66 5.48
C PRO A 286 20.26 -5.00 6.18
N LEU A 287 21.06 -5.28 7.22
CA LEU A 287 20.94 -6.53 7.98
C LEU A 287 19.59 -6.66 8.69
N GLN A 288 19.09 -5.60 9.30
CA GLN A 288 17.78 -5.61 9.97
C GLN A 288 16.65 -5.80 8.96
N TRP A 289 16.74 -5.11 7.81
CA TRP A 289 15.79 -5.28 6.73
C TRP A 289 15.75 -6.72 6.22
N LEU A 290 16.91 -7.34 5.96
CA LEU A 290 16.99 -8.74 5.53
C LEU A 290 16.36 -9.71 6.53
N ILE A 291 16.65 -9.51 7.82
CA ILE A 291 16.06 -10.34 8.89
C ILE A 291 14.53 -10.23 8.84
N THR A 292 13.98 -9.03 8.72
CA THR A 292 12.53 -8.83 8.61
C THR A 292 11.95 -9.54 7.39
N GLN A 293 12.57 -9.40 6.22
CA GLN A 293 12.10 -10.09 5.01
C GLN A 293 12.13 -11.62 5.17
N ARG A 294 13.18 -12.16 5.79
CA ARG A 294 13.28 -13.61 6.08
C ARG A 294 12.25 -14.09 7.11
N VAL A 295 11.93 -13.29 8.13
CA VAL A 295 10.86 -13.62 9.09
C VAL A 295 9.50 -13.63 8.40
N LEU A 296 9.20 -12.65 7.54
CA LEU A 296 7.96 -12.63 6.77
C LEU A 296 7.83 -13.85 5.83
N GLN A 297 8.94 -14.25 5.19
CA GLN A 297 8.97 -15.48 4.39
C GLN A 297 8.76 -16.73 5.26
N ALA A 298 9.36 -16.78 6.45
CA ALA A 298 9.17 -17.90 7.39
C ALA A 298 7.73 -17.99 7.87
N GLN A 299 7.09 -16.85 8.18
CA GLN A 299 5.68 -16.77 8.54
C GLN A 299 4.82 -17.39 7.43
N ARG A 300 5.05 -16.98 6.18
CA ARG A 300 4.34 -17.54 5.02
C ARG A 300 4.52 -19.06 4.91
N LEU A 301 5.75 -19.57 5.00
CA LEU A 301 5.99 -21.02 4.92
C LEU A 301 5.33 -21.79 6.07
N LEU A 302 5.26 -21.22 7.28
CA LEU A 302 4.57 -21.84 8.41
C LEU A 302 3.05 -21.95 8.19
N GLU A 303 2.48 -21.03 7.41
CA GLU A 303 1.05 -20.94 7.09
C GLU A 303 0.66 -21.82 5.89
N THR A 304 1.53 -21.92 4.88
CA THR A 304 1.21 -22.53 3.59
C THR A 304 1.88 -23.89 3.36
N SER A 305 2.63 -24.42 4.32
CA SER A 305 3.35 -25.70 4.17
C SER A 305 3.49 -26.46 5.48
N ASP A 306 3.81 -27.75 5.36
CA ASP A 306 4.03 -28.65 6.49
C ASP A 306 5.50 -28.83 6.90
N PHE A 307 6.42 -28.06 6.29
CA PHE A 307 7.85 -28.12 6.62
C PHE A 307 8.11 -27.96 8.12
N SER A 308 9.02 -28.71 8.71
CA SER A 308 9.45 -28.49 10.09
C SER A 308 9.98 -27.07 10.29
N VAL A 309 9.97 -26.58 11.54
CA VAL A 309 10.54 -25.25 11.86
C VAL A 309 12.01 -25.14 11.41
N ASP A 310 12.72 -26.25 11.44
CA ASP A 310 14.13 -26.33 11.08
C ASP A 310 14.31 -26.23 9.55
N GLU A 311 13.48 -26.91 8.78
CA GLU A 311 13.42 -26.75 7.32
C GLU A 311 13.01 -25.34 6.90
N VAL A 312 12.03 -24.74 7.59
CA VAL A 312 11.62 -23.34 7.36
C VAL A 312 12.79 -22.39 7.60
N ALA A 313 13.57 -22.60 8.67
CA ALA A 313 14.75 -21.78 8.93
C ALA A 313 15.76 -21.84 7.79
N GLY A 314 16.06 -23.05 7.28
CA GLY A 314 16.94 -23.24 6.14
C GLY A 314 16.42 -22.58 4.86
N ARG A 315 15.14 -22.79 4.53
CA ARG A 315 14.49 -22.21 3.34
C ARG A 315 14.35 -20.68 3.39
N CYS A 316 14.46 -20.09 4.56
CA CYS A 316 14.47 -18.64 4.75
C CYS A 316 15.87 -18.06 4.97
N GLY A 317 16.94 -18.84 4.78
CA GLY A 317 18.32 -18.34 4.86
C GLY A 317 18.78 -18.01 6.28
N PHE A 318 18.14 -18.57 7.32
CA PHE A 318 18.66 -18.48 8.69
C PHE A 318 19.75 -19.52 8.92
N ARG A 319 20.85 -19.11 9.56
CA ARG A 319 21.98 -20.00 9.90
C ARG A 319 21.61 -21.12 10.86
N SER A 320 20.56 -20.93 11.66
CA SER A 320 20.06 -21.95 12.56
C SER A 320 18.58 -21.76 12.86
N PRO A 321 17.87 -22.84 13.24
CA PRO A 321 16.49 -22.73 13.73
C PRO A 321 16.38 -21.86 14.99
N VAL A 322 17.42 -21.82 15.82
CA VAL A 322 17.50 -20.95 17.01
C VAL A 322 17.47 -19.47 16.62
N ALA A 323 18.22 -19.09 15.57
CA ALA A 323 18.21 -17.73 15.05
C ALA A 323 16.82 -17.33 14.55
N LEU A 324 16.17 -18.19 13.76
CA LEU A 324 14.79 -17.97 13.32
C LEU A 324 13.87 -17.73 14.54
N ARG A 325 13.88 -18.63 15.52
CA ARG A 325 13.02 -18.53 16.73
C ARG A 325 13.21 -17.19 17.46
N GLY A 326 14.46 -16.75 17.64
CA GLY A 326 14.78 -15.50 18.30
C GLY A 326 14.26 -14.27 17.53
N HIS A 327 14.48 -14.24 16.22
CA HIS A 327 14.01 -13.15 15.35
C HIS A 327 12.48 -13.13 15.22
N PHE A 328 11.87 -14.30 15.01
CA PHE A 328 10.44 -14.47 14.86
C PHE A 328 9.70 -14.03 16.13
N ARG A 329 10.15 -14.47 17.31
CA ARG A 329 9.54 -14.05 18.60
C ARG A 329 9.64 -12.56 18.83
N ARG A 330 10.78 -11.94 18.47
CA ARG A 330 10.97 -10.49 18.63
C ARG A 330 10.04 -9.69 17.72
N GLN A 331 9.75 -10.16 16.51
CA GLN A 331 8.94 -9.42 15.54
C GLN A 331 7.45 -9.74 15.63
N LEU A 332 7.07 -10.98 15.96
CA LEU A 332 5.68 -11.48 15.93
C LEU A 332 5.16 -11.91 17.31
N GLY A 333 5.93 -11.71 18.38
CA GLY A 333 5.52 -11.96 19.76
C GLY A 333 5.37 -13.43 20.17
N SER A 334 5.53 -14.39 19.25
CA SER A 334 5.32 -15.83 19.48
C SER A 334 6.43 -16.68 18.85
N SER A 335 6.54 -17.95 19.25
CA SER A 335 7.48 -18.88 18.61
C SER A 335 6.92 -19.37 17.26
N PRO A 336 7.77 -19.76 16.28
CA PRO A 336 7.31 -20.35 15.02
C PRO A 336 6.33 -21.53 15.19
N ALA A 337 6.58 -22.41 16.16
CA ALA A 337 5.73 -23.56 16.42
C ALA A 337 4.38 -23.16 17.04
N SER A 338 4.40 -22.24 18.01
CA SER A 338 3.19 -21.68 18.62
C SER A 338 2.36 -20.92 17.58
N TYR A 339 3.03 -20.18 16.70
CA TYR A 339 2.41 -19.45 15.61
C TYR A 339 1.68 -20.40 14.65
N ARG A 340 2.34 -21.47 14.20
CA ARG A 340 1.72 -22.51 13.37
C ARG A 340 0.54 -23.18 14.05
N ALA A 341 0.69 -23.55 15.32
CA ALA A 341 -0.39 -24.20 16.07
C ALA A 341 -1.63 -23.30 16.18
N ALA A 342 -1.41 -22.02 16.50
CA ALA A 342 -2.48 -21.02 16.54
C ALA A 342 -3.11 -20.78 15.16
N TYR A 343 -2.30 -20.77 14.09
CA TYR A 343 -2.79 -20.62 12.73
C TYR A 343 -3.65 -21.83 12.29
N ARG A 344 -3.18 -23.06 12.55
CA ARG A 344 -3.93 -24.29 12.24
C ARG A 344 -5.22 -24.39 13.03
N ALA A 345 -5.22 -24.00 14.31
CA ALA A 345 -6.43 -23.99 15.15
C ALA A 345 -7.49 -22.97 14.67
N ARG A 346 -7.09 -21.94 13.91
CA ARG A 346 -8.00 -20.94 13.33
C ARG A 346 -8.51 -21.29 11.94
N ARG A 347 -7.93 -22.31 11.28
CA ARG A 347 -8.48 -22.83 10.02
C ARG A 347 -9.69 -23.70 10.35
N PRO A 348 -10.89 -23.40 9.83
CA PRO A 348 -11.97 -24.39 9.81
C PRO A 348 -11.42 -25.64 9.12
N GLN A 349 -11.51 -26.81 9.77
CA GLN A 349 -11.12 -28.06 9.12
C GLN A 349 -12.12 -28.34 7.99
N ASP A 350 -11.64 -28.39 6.76
CA ASP A 350 -12.21 -29.31 5.77
C ASP A 350 -11.98 -30.71 6.33
N ASP A 351 -13.04 -31.31 6.84
CA ASP A 351 -13.05 -32.65 7.41
C ASP A 351 -13.52 -33.64 6.33
N PRO A 352 -12.66 -34.50 5.76
CA PRO A 352 -13.11 -35.52 4.81
C PRO A 352 -13.83 -36.68 5.49
N GLU A 353 -13.90 -36.74 6.83
CA GLU A 353 -14.26 -37.97 7.51
C GLU A 353 -14.99 -37.72 8.85
N ARG A 354 -16.11 -36.99 8.80
CA ARG A 354 -17.11 -37.07 9.87
C ARG A 354 -18.12 -38.18 9.52
N PRO A 355 -18.13 -39.33 10.21
CA PRO A 355 -19.20 -40.30 10.03
C PRO A 355 -20.55 -39.64 10.42
N PRO A 356 -21.65 -39.97 9.71
CA PRO A 356 -22.93 -39.35 9.98
C PRO A 356 -23.34 -39.61 11.42
N ALA A 357 -23.72 -38.55 12.13
CA ALA A 357 -24.30 -38.69 13.46
C ALA A 357 -25.51 -39.64 13.38
N PRO A 358 -25.64 -40.63 14.28
CA PRO A 358 -26.80 -41.51 14.28
C PRO A 358 -28.07 -40.67 14.46
N ALA A 359 -29.07 -40.96 13.63
CA ALA A 359 -30.36 -40.31 13.66
C ALA A 359 -31.02 -40.53 15.04
N GLU A 360 -30.95 -39.53 15.91
CA GLU A 360 -31.69 -39.56 17.16
C GLU A 360 -33.18 -39.33 16.87
N HIS A 361 -33.92 -40.36 17.24
CA HIS A 361 -35.37 -40.44 17.34
C HIS A 361 -35.95 -39.22 18.06
N LEU A 362 -36.82 -38.48 17.38
CA LEU A 362 -37.67 -37.47 18.00
C LEU A 362 -38.87 -38.16 18.69
N PRO A 363 -39.06 -38.07 20.03
CA PRO A 363 -40.31 -38.47 20.64
C PRO A 363 -41.38 -37.37 20.48
N PRO A 364 -42.67 -37.70 20.60
CA PRO A 364 -43.75 -36.94 19.96
C PRO A 364 -44.12 -35.67 20.72
N ARG A 365 -44.50 -34.64 19.96
CA ARG A 365 -45.12 -33.42 20.46
C ARG A 365 -46.44 -33.73 21.20
N ARG A 366 -46.58 -33.21 22.42
CA ARG A 366 -47.88 -32.95 23.04
C ARG A 366 -47.88 -31.63 23.83
N GLY A 367 -48.82 -30.76 23.47
CA GLY A 367 -49.47 -29.82 24.39
C GLY A 367 -48.89 -28.41 24.50
N THR A 368 -49.46 -27.46 23.75
CA THR A 368 -49.75 -26.10 24.28
C THR A 368 -50.92 -26.17 25.28
N PRO A 369 -51.26 -25.13 26.08
CA PRO A 369 -50.82 -23.72 26.04
C PRO A 369 -50.50 -23.08 27.43
N GLN A 370 -49.91 -21.88 27.45
CA GLN A 370 -50.57 -20.67 28.00
C GLN A 370 -49.68 -19.42 27.97
N LEU A 371 -50.28 -18.33 27.47
CA LEU A 371 -49.86 -16.94 27.68
C LEU A 371 -49.85 -16.60 29.17
N LEU A 372 -48.84 -15.85 29.60
CA LEU A 372 -48.98 -14.86 30.68
C LEU A 372 -48.13 -13.63 30.36
N THR A 373 -48.70 -12.50 30.71
CA THR A 373 -48.47 -11.16 30.17
C THR A 373 -47.87 -10.25 31.26
N VAL A 374 -47.08 -9.24 30.84
CA VAL A 374 -46.72 -7.93 31.49
C VAL A 374 -45.96 -7.96 32.84
N PRO A 375 -45.46 -6.84 33.42
CA PRO A 375 -45.17 -5.47 32.91
C PRO A 375 -43.86 -4.80 33.44
N GLY A 376 -43.50 -3.64 32.85
CA GLY A 376 -43.17 -2.45 33.65
C GLY A 376 -41.71 -1.94 33.69
N LYS A 377 -41.49 -0.75 33.12
CA LYS A 377 -40.42 0.20 33.46
C LYS A 377 -40.49 0.62 34.95
N PRO A 378 -39.39 1.16 35.51
CA PRO A 378 -39.45 2.57 35.90
C PRO A 378 -38.18 3.38 35.53
N ASP A 379 -38.37 4.69 35.49
CA ASP A 379 -37.36 5.72 35.25
C ASP A 379 -36.58 6.13 36.53
N SER A 380 -35.47 6.82 36.27
CA SER A 380 -34.85 7.93 37.03
C SER A 380 -33.69 7.67 38.01
N ASP A 381 -32.64 8.44 37.70
CA ASP A 381 -31.58 9.04 38.53
C ASP A 381 -30.51 8.16 39.20
N VAL A 382 -29.24 8.51 38.94
CA VAL A 382 -28.28 9.07 39.92
C VAL A 382 -26.83 9.05 39.36
N TYR A 383 -26.29 10.26 39.14
CA TYR A 383 -24.93 10.73 39.47
C TYR A 383 -23.70 10.47 38.57
N ALA A 384 -23.32 11.51 37.81
CA ALA A 384 -21.94 12.05 37.75
C ALA A 384 -21.92 13.36 38.59
N PRO A 385 -20.81 14.10 38.82
CA PRO A 385 -19.39 13.96 38.40
C PRO A 385 -18.38 14.29 39.54
N ARG A 386 -17.08 14.45 39.24
CA ARG A 386 -16.23 15.47 39.91
C ARG A 386 -14.93 15.80 39.15
N VAL A 387 -14.87 17.06 38.71
CA VAL A 387 -13.66 17.84 38.39
C VAL A 387 -13.22 18.54 39.69
N PRO A 388 -11.92 18.73 39.99
CA PRO A 388 -11.49 19.64 41.04
C PRO A 388 -11.12 21.01 40.45
N GLU A 389 -11.82 22.05 40.88
CA GLU A 389 -11.43 23.44 40.70
C GLU A 389 -10.96 24.06 42.03
N GLN A 390 -10.16 25.10 41.88
CA GLN A 390 -9.26 25.78 42.79
C GLN A 390 -9.89 26.33 44.10
N SER A 391 -9.10 26.32 45.16
CA SER A 391 -9.30 27.13 46.36
C SER A 391 -8.46 28.40 46.31
N ARG A 392 -9.13 29.56 46.31
CA ARG A 392 -8.57 30.90 46.58
C ARG A 392 -8.39 31.10 48.09
N MET A 393 -7.34 31.82 48.50
CA MET A 393 -7.30 32.65 49.70
C MET A 393 -6.41 33.87 49.42
N ASP A 394 -6.70 34.91 50.19
CA ASP A 394 -6.57 36.35 49.94
C ASP A 394 -5.16 36.95 50.16
N GLY A 395 -4.93 38.15 49.65
CA GLY A 395 -3.60 38.76 49.46
C GLY A 395 -3.02 39.61 50.60
N SER A 396 -1.77 40.07 50.39
CA SER A 396 -1.27 41.45 50.64
C SER A 396 0.27 41.52 50.51
N ASP A 397 0.71 42.57 49.82
CA ASP A 397 1.99 43.33 49.83
C ASP A 397 3.35 42.67 50.15
N GLY A 398 4.30 42.91 49.23
CA GLY A 398 5.73 42.68 49.48
C GLY A 398 6.62 42.93 48.27
N ILE A 399 6.97 44.20 48.03
CA ILE A 399 8.08 44.65 47.17
C ILE A 399 9.38 43.92 47.57
N ILE A 400 10.12 43.29 46.65
CA ILE A 400 11.60 43.35 46.54
C ILE A 400 12.06 43.10 45.09
N ARG A 401 12.90 44.03 44.62
CA ARG A 401 13.71 44.00 43.38
C ARG A 401 14.72 42.84 43.37
N GLY A 402 14.93 42.21 42.23
CA GLY A 402 16.04 41.28 42.01
C GLY A 402 16.42 41.13 40.54
N ARG A 403 17.43 41.92 40.12
CA ARG A 403 18.22 41.79 38.87
C ARG A 403 18.59 40.35 38.52
N LEU A 404 18.73 40.05 37.22
CA LEU A 404 19.87 39.38 36.56
C LEU A 404 19.66 39.46 35.03
N ARG A 405 20.27 40.46 34.37
CA ARG A 405 21.53 40.41 33.60
C ARG A 405 21.45 39.62 32.29
N ALA A 406 21.38 40.40 31.22
CA ALA A 406 21.92 40.08 29.91
C ALA A 406 23.44 39.90 30.00
N ASP A 407 23.98 38.93 29.27
CA ASP A 407 25.37 38.96 28.83
C ASP A 407 25.45 38.86 27.31
N ARG A 408 26.15 39.85 26.77
CA ARG A 408 26.52 40.08 25.39
C ARG A 408 28.01 39.81 25.33
N ILE A 409 28.46 38.84 24.55
CA ILE A 409 29.86 38.81 24.08
C ILE A 409 29.87 38.68 22.56
N ALA A 410 30.54 39.65 21.97
CA ALA A 410 30.79 39.81 20.55
C ALA A 410 32.13 39.16 20.15
N ARG A 411 32.26 39.00 18.83
CA ARG A 411 33.47 38.93 17.98
C ARG A 411 33.90 37.54 17.51
N GLY A 412 34.04 37.45 16.18
CA GLY A 412 34.80 36.39 15.52
C GLY A 412 34.60 36.40 14.01
N ARG A 413 35.28 37.31 13.31
CA ARG A 413 35.51 37.25 11.85
C ARG A 413 36.05 35.86 11.50
N ASN A 414 35.48 35.21 10.47
CA ASN A 414 36.08 34.00 9.91
C ASN A 414 36.77 34.35 8.56
N PRO A 415 38.05 34.02 8.39
CA PRO A 415 38.81 34.32 7.18
C PRO A 415 38.49 33.32 6.06
N ALA A 416 38.55 33.81 4.83
CA ALA A 416 38.56 33.01 3.62
C ALA A 416 39.80 32.10 3.60
N MET A 417 39.61 30.83 3.23
CA MET A 417 40.67 29.89 2.89
C MET A 417 40.68 29.64 1.36
N PRO A 418 41.84 29.27 0.80
CA PRO A 418 42.27 29.71 -0.52
C PRO A 418 41.92 28.72 -1.64
N GLY A 419 41.73 29.26 -2.84
CA GLY A 419 41.65 28.48 -4.09
C GLY A 419 43.02 27.91 -4.51
N PRO A 420 43.05 26.80 -5.25
CA PRO A 420 44.29 26.22 -5.77
C PRO A 420 44.81 27.03 -6.97
N ARG A 421 46.13 27.28 -6.94
CA ARG A 421 46.92 28.01 -7.94
C ARG A 421 47.11 27.21 -9.23
N ASP A 422 47.10 27.94 -10.32
CA ASP A 422 47.58 27.55 -11.65
C ASP A 422 49.02 27.03 -11.63
N ARG A 423 49.28 25.98 -12.43
CA ARG A 423 50.61 25.64 -12.93
C ARG A 423 50.80 26.28 -14.31
N PRO A 424 51.94 26.92 -14.61
CA PRO A 424 52.29 27.25 -15.98
C PRO A 424 52.94 26.06 -16.69
N LEU A 425 52.71 26.03 -18.00
CA LEU A 425 53.41 25.25 -19.01
C LEU A 425 54.90 25.64 -19.04
N GLY A 426 55.76 24.64 -19.25
CA GLY A 426 57.21 24.76 -19.41
C GLY A 426 57.87 23.40 -19.32
#